data_AF-K1RPN3-F1
#
_entry.id   AF-K1RPN3-F1
#
_cell.length_a   1.000
_cell.length_b   1.000
_cell.length_c   1.000
_cell.angle_alpha   90.00
_cell.angle_beta   90.00
_cell.angle_gamma   90.00
#
_symmetry.space_group_name_H-M   'P 1'
#
loop_
_entity.id
_entity.type
_entity.pdbx_description
1 polymer ?
#
loop_
_entity_poly.entity_id
_entity_poly.type
_entity_poly.pdbx_seq_one_letter_code
_entity_poly.pdbx_strand_id
1 'polypeptide(L)'
;KAAQGPLMRYDGLAPQLAQRRADLPTGIERFILGLGKKVLLAEAAGKIASQVFVLSAVALTSGKMWLGAICYALQIFFDFAGYTDMALGLGRMFGFALPENFNYPYLADSVTDFWRRWHITLSQWFRDYVYIPLGGNRKGKARQILNLCIVWLLTGLWHGSAWTFVAWGAW
;
A
#
# COMPACT_ATOMS: atom_id res chain seq x y z
N LYS A 1 -7.01 -4.35 13.74
CA LYS A 1 -7.12 -3.37 12.62
C LYS A 1 -7.71 -4.09 11.41
N ALA A 2 -9.03 -4.05 11.21
CA ALA A 2 -9.72 -4.73 10.10
C ALA A 2 -9.79 -3.89 8.80
N ALA A 3 -9.19 -2.70 8.78
CA ALA A 3 -9.33 -1.71 7.71
C ALA A 3 -8.03 -1.52 6.91
N GLN A 4 -7.60 -2.56 6.21
CA GLN A 4 -6.48 -2.50 5.25
C GLN A 4 -6.86 -3.04 3.86
N GLY A 5 -8.16 -3.28 3.63
CA GLY A 5 -8.67 -3.68 2.32
C GLY A 5 -8.66 -2.52 1.32
N PRO A 6 -8.73 -2.81 0.00
CA PRO A 6 -8.81 -1.79 -1.04
C PRO A 6 -9.97 -0.81 -0.80
N LEU A 7 -9.74 0.48 -1.06
CA LEU A 7 -10.78 1.51 -0.97
C LEU A 7 -11.71 1.41 -2.19
N MET A 8 -12.82 0.69 -2.03
CA MET A 8 -13.83 0.56 -3.07
C MET A 8 -14.82 1.73 -3.03
N ARG A 9 -15.16 2.29 -4.19
CA ARG A 9 -16.17 3.34 -4.32
C ARG A 9 -17.57 2.75 -4.43
N TYR A 10 -18.55 3.50 -3.93
CA TYR A 10 -19.95 3.10 -4.01
C TYR A 10 -20.40 2.87 -5.46
N ASP A 11 -20.00 3.73 -6.40
CA ASP A 11 -20.37 3.58 -7.82
C ASP A 11 -19.90 2.25 -8.43
N GLY A 12 -18.77 1.71 -7.95
CA GLY A 12 -18.27 0.39 -8.37
C GLY A 12 -18.91 -0.77 -7.62
N LEU A 13 -19.38 -0.53 -6.39
CA LEU A 13 -20.00 -1.55 -5.53
C LEU A 13 -21.50 -1.71 -5.81
N ALA A 14 -22.21 -0.63 -6.10
CA ALA A 14 -23.66 -0.60 -6.24
C ALA A 14 -24.20 -1.59 -7.30
N PRO A 15 -23.59 -1.71 -8.50
CA PRO A 15 -24.02 -2.72 -9.47
C PRO A 15 -23.84 -4.16 -8.96
N GLN A 16 -22.80 -4.39 -8.16
CA GLN A 16 -22.47 -5.71 -7.59
C GLN A 16 -23.39 -6.08 -6.43
N LEU A 17 -23.99 -5.11 -5.74
CA LEU A 17 -25.03 -5.36 -4.74
C LEU A 17 -26.32 -5.89 -5.37
N ALA A 18 -26.65 -5.42 -6.59
CA ALA A 18 -27.82 -5.88 -7.33
C ALA A 18 -27.60 -7.28 -7.93
N GLN A 19 -26.42 -7.53 -8.50
CA GLN A 19 -26.07 -8.83 -9.07
C GLN A 19 -24.63 -9.20 -8.68
N ARG A 20 -24.50 -10.20 -7.81
CA ARG A 20 -23.21 -10.77 -7.39
C ARG A 20 -23.06 -12.20 -7.87
N ARG A 21 -21.86 -12.56 -8.29
CA ARG A 21 -21.48 -13.93 -8.65
C ARG A 21 -20.28 -14.35 -7.82
N ALA A 22 -20.50 -15.24 -6.87
CA ALA A 22 -19.44 -15.80 -6.06
C ALA A 22 -18.48 -16.63 -6.92
N ASP A 23 -17.18 -16.45 -6.68
CA ASP A 23 -16.09 -17.21 -7.29
C ASP A 23 -15.20 -17.75 -6.17
N LEU A 24 -15.63 -18.90 -5.62
CA LEU A 24 -14.92 -19.57 -4.53
C LEU A 24 -13.53 -20.07 -4.96
N PRO A 25 -13.35 -20.76 -6.10
CA PRO A 25 -12.04 -21.29 -6.48
C PRO A 25 -10.97 -20.19 -6.55
N THR A 26 -11.21 -19.13 -7.31
CA THR A 26 -10.24 -18.03 -7.45
C THR A 26 -10.12 -17.24 -6.15
N GLY A 27 -11.21 -17.10 -5.40
CA GLY A 27 -11.20 -16.45 -4.09
C GLY A 27 -10.30 -17.18 -3.08
N ILE A 28 -10.40 -18.50 -3.00
CA ILE A 28 -9.63 -19.37 -2.09
C ILE A 28 -8.16 -19.36 -2.47
N GLU A 29 -7.86 -19.56 -3.76
CA GLU A 29 -6.49 -19.49 -4.27
C GLU A 29 -5.83 -18.17 -3.88
N ARG A 30 -6.50 -17.05 -4.17
CA ARG A 30 -5.95 -15.73 -3.88
C ARG A 30 -5.81 -15.46 -2.39
N PHE A 31 -6.76 -15.94 -1.58
CA PHE A 31 -6.66 -15.84 -0.12
C PHE A 31 -5.44 -16.61 0.42
N ILE A 32 -5.22 -17.85 -0.05
CA ILE A 32 -4.08 -18.67 0.35
C ILE A 32 -2.76 -18.00 -0.05
N LEU A 33 -2.68 -17.43 -1.26
CA LEU A 33 -1.50 -16.68 -1.70
C LEU A 33 -1.24 -15.45 -0.82
N GLY A 34 -2.28 -14.71 -0.46
CA GLY A 34 -2.18 -13.57 0.47
C GLY A 34 -1.73 -13.99 1.87
N LEU A 35 -2.27 -15.09 2.38
CA LEU A 35 -1.87 -15.66 3.66
C LEU A 35 -0.40 -16.10 3.65
N GLY A 36 0.04 -16.75 2.57
CA GLY A 36 1.44 -17.15 2.37
C GLY A 36 2.38 -15.96 2.34
N LYS A 37 2.04 -14.88 1.61
CA LYS A 37 2.83 -13.63 1.61
C LYS A 37 3.00 -13.08 3.03
N LYS A 38 1.91 -13.01 3.79
CA LYS A 38 1.94 -12.45 5.14
C LYS A 38 2.73 -13.33 6.12
N VAL A 39 2.34 -14.60 6.26
CA VAL A 39 2.87 -15.47 7.31
C VAL A 39 4.26 -16.00 6.98
N LEU A 40 4.53 -16.32 5.71
CA LEU A 40 5.82 -16.91 5.33
C LEU A 40 6.86 -15.85 4.98
N LEU A 41 6.48 -14.84 4.18
CA LEU A 41 7.44 -13.86 3.66
C LEU A 41 7.57 -12.65 4.58
N ALA A 42 6.46 -12.03 4.97
CA ALA A 42 6.50 -10.81 5.76
C ALA A 42 7.05 -11.05 7.17
N GLU A 43 6.62 -12.11 7.85
CA GLU A 43 7.16 -12.45 9.18
C GLU A 43 8.65 -12.80 9.15
N ALA A 44 9.11 -13.57 8.15
CA ALA A 44 10.51 -13.91 8.00
C ALA A 44 11.38 -12.67 7.76
N ALA A 45 10.97 -11.80 6.82
CA ALA A 45 11.66 -10.55 6.53
C ALA A 45 11.64 -9.61 7.75
N GLY A 46 10.50 -9.49 8.44
CA GLY A 46 10.36 -8.66 9.63
C GLY A 46 11.23 -9.11 10.79
N LYS A 47 11.35 -10.43 11.00
CA LYS A 47 12.23 -10.98 12.03
C LYS A 47 13.69 -10.59 11.77
N ILE A 48 14.17 -10.72 10.54
CA ILE A 48 15.54 -10.32 10.17
C ILE A 48 15.72 -8.80 10.38
N ALA A 49 14.79 -7.99 9.89
CA ALA A 49 14.84 -6.53 10.06
C ALA A 49 14.90 -6.12 11.54
N SER A 50 14.03 -6.70 12.38
CA SER A 50 14.00 -6.42 13.82
C SER A 50 15.29 -6.80 14.54
N GLN A 51 15.93 -7.89 14.13
CA GLN A 51 17.20 -8.34 14.71
C GLN A 51 18.33 -7.39 14.34
N VAL A 52 18.35 -6.88 13.10
CA VAL A 52 19.35 -5.90 12.65
C VAL A 52 19.18 -4.57 13.38
N PHE A 53 17.95 -4.07 13.54
CA PHE A 53 17.69 -2.74 14.10
C PHE A 53 17.99 -2.62 15.60
N VAL A 54 18.19 -3.73 16.31
CA VAL A 54 18.59 -3.73 17.74
C VAL A 54 20.07 -3.99 17.97
N LEU A 55 20.87 -4.19 16.91
CA LEU A 55 22.31 -4.40 17.04
C LEU A 55 23.00 -3.14 17.57
N SER A 56 24.02 -3.35 18.41
CA SER A 56 24.90 -2.27 18.86
C SER A 56 25.72 -1.71 17.69
N ALA A 57 26.19 -0.46 17.82
CA ALA A 57 27.01 0.19 16.80
C ALA A 57 28.28 -0.61 16.43
N VAL A 58 28.84 -1.35 17.39
CA VAL A 58 30.02 -2.20 17.18
C VAL A 58 29.68 -3.46 16.36
N ALA A 59 28.47 -4.01 16.52
CA ALA A 59 28.03 -5.21 15.81
C ALA A 59 27.39 -4.90 14.44
N LEU A 60 27.05 -3.63 14.20
CA LEU A 60 26.41 -3.15 12.99
C LEU A 60 27.44 -2.91 11.89
N THR A 61 27.40 -3.74 10.86
CA THR A 61 28.21 -3.57 9.65
C THR A 61 27.35 -3.03 8.51
N SER A 62 27.96 -2.39 7.51
CA SER A 62 27.25 -1.87 6.34
C SER A 62 26.40 -2.94 5.64
N GLY A 63 26.89 -4.19 5.57
CA GLY A 63 26.15 -5.31 5.00
C GLY A 63 24.89 -5.65 5.81
N LYS A 64 24.97 -5.63 7.14
CA LYS A 64 23.81 -5.84 8.00
C LYS A 64 22.80 -4.70 7.88
N MET A 65 23.26 -3.45 7.75
CA MET A 65 22.38 -2.29 7.54
C MET A 65 21.55 -2.43 6.26
N TRP A 66 22.19 -2.76 5.13
CA TRP A 66 21.49 -2.99 3.87
C TRP A 66 20.53 -4.18 3.93
N LEU A 67 20.96 -5.28 4.57
CA LEU A 67 20.09 -6.43 4.80
C LEU A 67 18.83 -6.04 5.60
N GLY A 68 19.00 -5.31 6.71
CA GLY A 68 17.88 -4.82 7.52
C GLY A 68 16.95 -3.91 6.74
N ALA A 69 17.49 -2.97 5.96
CA ALA A 69 16.70 -2.05 5.13
C ALA A 69 15.89 -2.79 4.05
N ILE A 70 16.50 -3.74 3.34
CA ILE A 70 15.83 -4.55 2.31
C ILE A 70 14.75 -5.44 2.96
N CYS A 71 15.09 -6.14 4.04
CA CYS A 71 14.14 -6.98 4.76
C CYS A 71 12.96 -6.17 5.32
N TYR A 72 13.21 -4.95 5.80
CA TYR A 72 12.14 -4.05 6.26
C TYR A 72 11.24 -3.60 5.10
N ALA A 73 11.81 -3.24 3.96
CA ALA A 73 11.03 -2.90 2.76
C ALA A 73 10.15 -4.09 2.30
N LEU A 74 10.72 -5.29 2.25
CA LEU A 74 10.00 -6.52 1.89
C LEU A 74 8.92 -6.86 2.93
N GLN A 75 9.20 -6.68 4.23
CA GLN A 75 8.21 -6.87 5.30
C GLN A 75 6.99 -5.99 5.06
N ILE A 76 7.19 -4.68 4.87
CA ILE A 76 6.07 -3.74 4.64
C ILE A 76 5.28 -4.16 3.41
N PHE A 77 5.95 -4.49 2.31
CA PHE A 77 5.28 -4.90 1.08
C PHE A 77 4.48 -6.18 1.24
N PHE A 78 5.09 -7.26 1.73
CA PHE A 78 4.43 -8.55 1.82
C PHE A 78 3.34 -8.60 2.89
N ASP A 79 3.50 -7.86 3.99
CA ASP A 79 2.44 -7.76 4.99
C ASP A 79 1.21 -7.10 4.37
N PHE A 80 1.41 -5.95 3.71
CA PHE A 80 0.29 -5.16 3.21
C PHE A 80 -0.33 -5.73 1.92
N ALA A 81 0.49 -6.24 1.00
CA ALA A 81 0.02 -6.98 -0.15
C ALA A 81 -0.68 -8.28 0.27
N GLY A 82 -0.18 -8.98 1.30
CA GLY A 82 -0.81 -10.17 1.85
C GLY A 82 -2.21 -9.91 2.40
N TYR A 83 -2.39 -8.86 3.21
CA TYR A 83 -3.72 -8.41 3.67
C TYR A 83 -4.64 -8.04 2.52
N THR A 84 -4.10 -7.30 1.54
CA THR A 84 -4.86 -6.90 0.34
C THR A 84 -5.35 -8.11 -0.45
N ASP A 85 -4.49 -9.10 -0.70
CA ASP A 85 -4.85 -10.31 -1.45
C ASP A 85 -5.86 -11.17 -0.70
N MET A 86 -5.73 -11.29 0.63
CA MET A 86 -6.74 -11.94 1.45
C MET A 86 -8.09 -11.22 1.34
N ALA A 87 -8.12 -9.88 1.37
CA ALA A 87 -9.34 -9.10 1.21
C ALA A 87 -9.95 -9.28 -0.19
N LEU A 88 -9.13 -9.26 -1.25
CA LEU A 88 -9.56 -9.51 -2.64
C LEU A 88 -10.11 -10.94 -2.82
N GLY A 89 -9.46 -11.92 -2.20
CA GLY A 89 -9.91 -13.32 -2.19
C GLY A 89 -11.27 -13.47 -1.51
N LEU A 90 -11.44 -12.90 -0.31
CA LEU A 90 -12.74 -12.87 0.37
C LEU A 90 -13.80 -12.13 -0.45
N GLY A 91 -13.44 -10.98 -1.05
CA GLY A 91 -14.31 -10.26 -1.98
C GLY A 91 -14.87 -11.19 -3.04
N ARG A 92 -14.02 -11.93 -3.75
CA ARG A 92 -14.44 -12.88 -4.79
C ARG A 92 -15.32 -14.01 -4.25
N MET A 93 -15.01 -14.56 -3.08
CA MET A 93 -15.87 -15.59 -2.45
C MET A 93 -17.27 -15.06 -2.14
N PHE A 94 -17.40 -13.79 -1.75
CA PHE A 94 -18.69 -13.13 -1.50
C PHE A 94 -19.33 -12.54 -2.77
N GLY A 95 -18.67 -12.67 -3.92
CA GLY A 95 -19.15 -12.20 -5.22
C GLY A 95 -18.90 -10.71 -5.50
N PHE A 96 -17.94 -10.10 -4.81
CA PHE A 96 -17.47 -8.73 -5.00
C PHE A 96 -16.09 -8.70 -5.67
N ALA A 97 -16.01 -8.03 -6.82
CA ALA A 97 -14.76 -7.66 -7.46
C ALA A 97 -14.22 -6.37 -6.85
N LEU A 98 -13.36 -6.50 -5.84
CA LEU A 98 -12.63 -5.37 -5.26
C LEU A 98 -11.48 -4.92 -6.20
N PRO A 99 -11.11 -3.63 -6.21
CA PRO A 99 -10.00 -3.12 -7.02
C PRO A 99 -8.63 -3.57 -6.49
N GLU A 100 -7.67 -3.73 -7.40
CA GLU A 100 -6.28 -4.05 -7.07
C GLU A 100 -5.61 -2.91 -6.28
N ASN A 101 -4.80 -3.26 -5.29
CA ASN A 101 -4.04 -2.29 -4.51
C ASN A 101 -2.54 -2.31 -4.80
N PHE A 102 -2.02 -3.41 -5.36
CA PHE A 102 -0.60 -3.59 -5.68
C PHE A 102 -0.44 -4.19 -7.07
N ASN A 103 0.54 -3.68 -7.83
CA ASN A 103 0.88 -4.22 -9.15
C ASN A 103 2.40 -4.22 -9.36
N TYR A 104 3.10 -5.22 -8.80
CA TYR A 104 4.56 -5.38 -8.91
C TYR A 104 5.35 -4.07 -8.74
N PRO A 105 5.22 -3.37 -7.59
CA PRO A 105 5.78 -2.03 -7.41
C PRO A 105 7.31 -2.00 -7.51
N TYR A 106 8.01 -3.04 -7.07
CA TYR A 106 9.47 -3.11 -7.15
C TYR A 106 10.02 -3.39 -8.56
N LEU A 107 9.15 -3.63 -9.55
CA LEU A 107 9.50 -3.70 -10.98
C LEU A 107 9.17 -2.39 -11.71
N ALA A 108 9.04 -1.28 -10.99
CA ALA A 108 8.78 0.02 -11.56
C ALA A 108 10.04 0.65 -12.17
N ASP A 109 9.89 1.28 -13.34
CA ASP A 109 11.00 1.94 -14.05
C ASP A 109 11.29 3.36 -13.53
N SER A 110 10.42 3.89 -12.66
CA SER A 110 10.58 5.21 -12.04
C SER A 110 9.83 5.33 -10.72
N VAL A 111 10.18 6.33 -9.90
CA VAL A 111 9.47 6.63 -8.65
C VAL A 111 7.99 6.92 -8.89
N THR A 112 7.64 7.63 -9.96
CA THR A 112 6.25 7.88 -10.34
C THR A 112 5.52 6.59 -10.67
N ASP A 113 6.17 5.66 -11.38
CA ASP A 113 5.58 4.36 -11.71
C ASP A 113 5.43 3.47 -10.45
N PHE A 114 6.38 3.53 -9.52
CA PHE A 114 6.28 2.86 -8.23
C PHE A 114 4.99 3.26 -7.48
N TRP A 115 4.72 4.56 -7.36
CA TRP A 115 3.51 5.06 -6.68
C TRP A 115 2.20 4.81 -7.45
N ARG A 116 2.28 4.54 -8.75
CA ARG A 116 1.13 4.07 -9.55
C ARG A 116 0.85 2.58 -9.34
N ARG A 117 1.80 1.84 -8.81
CA ARG A 117 1.74 0.38 -8.56
C ARG A 117 1.62 0.03 -7.09
N TRP A 118 1.91 0.97 -6.19
CA TRP A 118 1.86 0.84 -4.74
C TRP A 118 0.63 1.52 -4.16
N HIS A 119 -0.13 0.79 -3.34
CA HIS A 119 -1.31 1.30 -2.63
C HIS A 119 -2.29 2.08 -3.56
N ILE A 120 -2.57 1.49 -4.72
CA ILE A 120 -3.25 2.11 -5.86
C ILE A 120 -4.55 2.79 -5.46
N THR A 121 -5.36 2.13 -4.62
CA THR A 121 -6.68 2.66 -4.24
C THR A 121 -6.60 3.90 -3.36
N LEU A 122 -5.59 3.99 -2.48
CA LEU A 122 -5.33 5.19 -1.68
C LEU A 122 -4.84 6.34 -2.56
N SER A 123 -3.91 6.06 -3.48
CA SER A 123 -3.43 7.04 -4.45
C SER A 123 -4.56 7.61 -5.30
N GLN A 124 -5.49 6.76 -5.76
CA GLN A 124 -6.69 7.18 -6.48
C GLN A 124 -7.65 8.00 -5.61
N TRP A 125 -7.80 7.63 -4.34
CA TRP A 125 -8.63 8.37 -3.39
C TRP A 125 -8.09 9.79 -3.16
N PHE A 126 -6.81 9.95 -2.83
CA PHE A 126 -6.21 11.27 -2.66
C PHE A 126 -6.25 12.10 -3.95
N ARG A 127 -6.03 11.47 -5.10
CA ARG A 127 -6.15 12.16 -6.39
C ARG A 127 -7.55 12.75 -6.57
N ASP A 128 -8.58 11.94 -6.36
CA ASP A 128 -9.93 12.33 -6.75
C ASP A 128 -10.64 13.17 -5.69
N TYR A 129 -10.33 12.97 -4.40
CA TYR A 129 -10.97 13.70 -3.29
C TYR A 129 -10.14 14.87 -2.73
N VAL A 130 -8.84 14.95 -3.04
CA VAL A 130 -7.99 16.05 -2.55
C VAL A 130 -7.36 16.81 -3.72
N TYR A 131 -6.62 16.12 -4.59
CA TYR A 131 -5.84 16.78 -5.63
C TYR A 131 -6.70 17.50 -6.69
N ILE A 132 -7.72 16.82 -7.24
CA ILE A 132 -8.61 17.39 -8.25
C ILE A 132 -9.42 18.58 -7.69
N PRO A 133 -10.05 18.48 -6.49
CA PRO A 133 -10.75 19.62 -5.88
C PRO A 133 -9.86 20.84 -5.61
N LEU A 134 -8.56 20.65 -5.33
CA LEU A 134 -7.60 21.75 -5.16
C LEU A 134 -7.21 22.46 -6.47
N GLY A 135 -7.77 22.04 -7.60
CA GLY A 135 -7.57 22.62 -8.93
C GLY A 135 -6.63 21.80 -9.84
N GLY A 136 -6.13 20.65 -9.36
CA GLY A 136 -5.26 19.75 -10.12
C GLY A 136 -4.11 20.49 -10.82
N ASN A 137 -4.00 20.28 -12.13
CA ASN A 137 -2.97 20.91 -12.98
C ASN A 137 -3.42 22.25 -13.62
N ARG A 138 -4.62 22.75 -13.32
CA ARG A 138 -5.25 23.82 -14.12
C ARG A 138 -4.74 25.23 -13.81
N LYS A 139 -4.03 25.44 -12.69
CA LYS A 139 -3.60 26.77 -12.20
C LYS A 139 -2.07 26.97 -12.26
N GLY A 140 -1.40 26.31 -13.20
CA GLY A 140 0.05 26.43 -13.41
C GLY A 140 0.92 25.61 -12.46
N LYS A 141 2.24 25.60 -12.74
CA LYS A 141 3.22 24.73 -12.06
C LYS A 141 3.32 24.99 -10.55
N ALA A 142 3.28 26.24 -10.11
CA ALA A 142 3.37 26.58 -8.68
C ALA A 142 2.21 26.00 -7.87
N ARG A 143 0.97 26.08 -8.39
CA ARG A 143 -0.20 25.49 -7.72
C ARG A 143 -0.17 23.97 -7.77
N GLN A 144 0.32 23.38 -8.86
CA GLN A 144 0.54 21.94 -8.95
C GLN A 144 1.50 21.44 -7.86
N ILE A 145 2.67 22.10 -7.68
CA ILE A 145 3.64 21.73 -6.65
C ILE A 145 3.01 21.83 -5.25
N LEU A 146 2.32 22.94 -4.95
CA LEU A 146 1.63 23.11 -3.67
C LEU A 146 0.58 22.00 -3.44
N ASN A 147 -0.23 21.68 -4.45
CA ASN A 147 -1.23 20.62 -4.35
C ASN A 147 -0.60 19.24 -4.10
N LEU A 148 0.54 18.96 -4.72
CA LEU A 148 1.30 17.73 -4.45
C LEU A 148 1.83 17.71 -3.01
N CYS A 149 2.43 18.80 -2.52
CA CYS A 149 2.89 18.89 -1.13
C CYS A 149 1.74 18.67 -0.13
N ILE A 150 0.56 19.25 -0.39
CA ILE A 150 -0.63 19.02 0.46
C ILE A 150 -1.03 17.55 0.47
N VAL A 151 -1.07 16.90 -0.70
CA VAL A 151 -1.42 15.46 -0.80
C VAL A 151 -0.41 14.61 -0.03
N TRP A 152 0.89 14.85 -0.18
CA TRP A 152 1.92 14.09 0.51
C TRP A 152 1.90 14.30 2.04
N LEU A 153 1.71 15.54 2.50
CA LEU A 153 1.54 15.83 3.92
C LEU A 153 0.31 15.15 4.52
N LEU A 154 -0.83 15.21 3.82
CA LEU A 154 -2.05 14.52 4.27
C LEU A 154 -1.90 13.00 4.25
N THR A 155 -1.14 12.46 3.29
CA THR A 155 -0.80 11.03 3.25
C THR A 155 0.05 10.64 4.45
N GLY A 156 1.07 11.44 4.80
CA GLY A 156 1.86 11.25 6.01
C GLY A 156 1.00 11.27 7.28
N LEU A 157 0.15 12.30 7.43
CA LEU A 157 -0.77 12.42 8.57
C LEU A 157 -1.77 11.27 8.65
N TRP A 158 -2.22 10.73 7.52
CA TRP A 158 -3.08 9.55 7.46
C TRP A 158 -2.41 8.29 8.01
N HIS A 159 -1.10 8.14 7.81
CA HIS A 159 -0.32 7.02 8.34
C HIS A 159 -0.03 7.14 9.85
N GLY A 160 0.07 8.36 10.38
CA GLY A 160 0.16 8.60 11.82
C GLY A 160 0.57 10.04 12.15
N SER A 161 0.39 10.43 13.41
CA SER A 161 0.75 11.76 13.92
C SER A 161 2.21 11.88 14.37
N ALA A 162 2.99 10.79 14.30
CA ALA A 162 4.41 10.83 14.64
C ALA A 162 5.18 11.71 13.64
N TRP A 163 6.15 12.48 14.13
CA TRP A 163 6.93 13.42 13.31
C TRP A 163 7.64 12.74 12.13
N THR A 164 7.96 11.46 12.26
CA THR A 164 8.54 10.64 11.19
C THR A 164 7.64 10.56 9.95
N PHE A 165 6.32 10.53 10.12
CA PHE A 165 5.38 10.50 8.99
C PHE A 165 5.21 11.87 8.35
N VAL A 166 5.30 12.94 9.14
CA VAL A 166 5.30 14.32 8.62
C VAL A 166 6.57 14.57 7.80
N ALA A 167 7.73 14.17 8.32
CA ALA A 167 9.00 14.26 7.59
C ALA A 167 8.97 13.42 6.30
N TRP A 168 8.42 12.21 6.37
CA TRP A 168 8.24 11.35 5.20
C TRP A 168 7.30 11.95 4.15
N GLY A 169 6.23 12.63 4.55
CA GLY A 169 5.31 13.32 3.62
C GLY A 169 5.83 14.67 3.10
N ALA A 170 6.91 15.21 3.67
CA ALA A 170 7.48 16.50 3.26
C ALA A 170 8.69 16.37 2.32
N TRP A 171 9.28 15.18 2.23
CA TRP A 171 10.49 14.87 1.47
C TRP A 171 10.15 14.09 0.20
#